data_AF-A0A9E0THU6-F1
#
_entry.id   AF-A0A9E0THU6-F1
#
_cell.length_a   1.000
_cell.length_b   1.000
_cell.length_c   1.000
_cell.angle_alpha   90.00
_cell.angle_beta   90.00
_cell.angle_gamma   90.00
#
_symmetry.space_group_name_H-M   'P 1'
#
loop_
_entity.id
_entity.type
_entity.pdbx_description
1 polymer ?
#
loop_
_entity_poly.entity_id
_entity_poly.type
_entity_poly.pdbx_seq_one_letter_code
_entity_poly.pdbx_strand_id
1 'polypeptide(L)'
;MKTHALAAALVLGTVGATPAWAQASQATIFGTVDLAATHLSNGGGSTTGMSHSGGNISRIGLRGTEDLGSGYGAGFWFESGLNAKDGSAGGPAGNFWNRRATVSLTGPFGELRLGRDDSATFLNTLIFDPFLTNGVAGTQSFVMNGAPIQISNAVSYFLPKNLGGFYGQLQYAWGPASIPTSKTYRGFRGGYANGP
;
A
#
# COMPACT_ATOMS: atom_id res chain seq x y z
N MET A 1 20.69 -7.04 -51.42
CA MET A 1 20.45 -8.27 -50.61
C MET A 1 19.77 -7.83 -49.33
N LYS A 2 18.48 -8.19 -49.15
CA LYS A 2 17.65 -7.79 -48.00
C LYS A 2 17.63 -8.98 -47.03
N THR A 3 18.07 -8.79 -45.79
CA THR A 3 18.00 -9.82 -44.73
C THR A 3 16.97 -9.43 -43.67
N HIS A 4 16.22 -10.43 -43.25
CA HIS A 4 14.91 -10.35 -42.62
C HIS A 4 14.95 -10.04 -41.11
N ALA A 5 13.90 -9.36 -40.65
CA ALA A 5 13.58 -9.12 -39.25
C ALA A 5 13.08 -10.40 -38.54
N LEU A 6 13.29 -10.48 -37.23
CA LEU A 6 12.52 -11.36 -36.35
C LEU A 6 12.05 -10.53 -35.14
N ALA A 7 10.85 -9.98 -35.26
CA ALA A 7 10.11 -9.42 -34.13
C ALA A 7 9.31 -10.57 -33.49
N ALA A 8 9.58 -10.87 -32.23
CA ALA A 8 8.79 -11.81 -31.45
C ALA A 8 7.46 -11.13 -31.05
N ALA A 9 6.44 -11.28 -31.90
CA ALA A 9 5.07 -10.91 -31.58
C ALA A 9 4.50 -11.93 -30.59
N LEU A 10 4.21 -11.48 -29.37
CA LEU A 10 3.43 -12.24 -28.39
C LEU A 10 1.99 -12.35 -28.92
N VAL A 11 1.65 -13.50 -29.52
CA VAL A 11 0.29 -13.81 -29.95
C VAL A 11 -0.56 -14.06 -28.71
N LEU A 12 -1.29 -13.03 -28.27
CA LEU A 12 -2.44 -13.20 -27.38
C LEU A 12 -3.56 -13.81 -28.23
N GLY A 13 -3.77 -15.11 -28.09
CA GLY A 13 -4.87 -15.82 -28.72
C GLY A 13 -6.22 -15.25 -28.28
N THR A 14 -6.94 -14.63 -29.21
CA THR A 14 -8.35 -14.27 -29.04
C THR A 14 -9.21 -15.52 -29.19
N VAL A 15 -9.32 -16.32 -28.14
CA VAL A 15 -10.34 -17.37 -28.06
C VAL A 15 -11.48 -16.81 -27.22
N GLY A 16 -12.59 -16.48 -27.89
CA GLY A 16 -13.91 -16.15 -27.33
C GLY A 16 -13.98 -15.82 -25.84
N ALA A 17 -13.47 -14.65 -25.45
CA ALA A 17 -13.78 -14.10 -24.14
C ALA A 17 -15.22 -13.58 -24.20
N THR A 18 -16.18 -14.39 -23.77
CA THR A 18 -17.29 -13.79 -23.03
C THR A 18 -16.64 -12.89 -21.98
N PRO A 19 -17.08 -11.63 -21.80
CA PRO A 19 -16.57 -10.86 -20.69
C PRO A 19 -17.01 -11.63 -19.44
N ALA A 20 -16.10 -12.40 -18.84
CA ALA A 20 -16.24 -12.84 -17.48
C ALA A 20 -16.09 -11.56 -16.68
N TRP A 21 -17.23 -10.95 -16.33
CA TRP A 21 -17.23 -9.85 -15.40
C TRP A 21 -16.74 -10.46 -14.10
N ALA A 22 -15.48 -10.21 -13.81
CA ALA A 22 -14.87 -10.61 -12.56
C ALA A 22 -15.59 -9.83 -11.45
N GLN A 23 -16.69 -10.40 -10.96
CA GLN A 23 -17.38 -9.89 -9.78
C GLN A 23 -16.60 -10.40 -8.61
N ALA A 24 -15.90 -9.49 -7.92
CA ALA A 24 -15.23 -9.81 -6.67
C ALA A 24 -16.19 -10.65 -5.80
N SER A 25 -15.83 -11.93 -5.60
CA SER A 25 -16.74 -12.92 -5.02
C SER A 25 -17.18 -12.53 -3.61
N GLN A 26 -16.44 -11.63 -2.98
CA GLN A 26 -16.80 -10.96 -1.75
C GLN A 26 -16.16 -9.56 -1.69
N ALA A 27 -16.97 -8.53 -1.43
CA ALA A 27 -16.51 -7.21 -1.03
C ALA A 27 -16.69 -7.03 0.48
N THR A 28 -15.69 -6.50 1.17
CA THR A 28 -15.70 -6.29 2.61
C THR A 28 -15.37 -4.84 2.92
N ILE A 29 -16.25 -4.19 3.69
CA ILE A 29 -15.93 -2.93 4.37
C ILE A 29 -15.21 -3.29 5.66
N PHE A 30 -14.08 -2.64 5.90
CA PHE A 30 -13.28 -2.85 7.10
C PHE A 30 -12.75 -1.51 7.63
N GLY A 31 -12.25 -1.50 8.85
CA GLY A 31 -11.67 -0.30 9.42
C GLY A 31 -11.28 -0.48 10.88
N THR A 32 -10.68 0.56 11.42
CA THR A 32 -10.32 0.72 12.82
C THR A 32 -10.70 2.12 13.26
N VAL A 33 -11.24 2.26 14.47
CA VAL A 33 -11.55 3.55 15.08
C VAL A 33 -10.81 3.61 16.40
N ASP A 34 -9.89 4.56 16.52
CA ASP A 34 -9.11 4.81 17.72
C ASP A 34 -9.20 6.28 18.15
N LEU A 35 -9.52 6.46 19.42
CA LEU A 35 -9.69 7.74 20.11
C LEU A 35 -8.95 7.67 21.44
N ALA A 36 -8.27 8.76 21.79
CA ALA A 36 -7.56 8.88 23.06
C ALA A 36 -7.84 10.22 23.72
N ALA A 37 -7.84 10.23 25.05
CA ALA A 37 -7.72 11.45 25.83
C ALA A 37 -6.23 11.75 26.01
N THR A 38 -5.81 12.93 25.57
CA THR A 38 -4.40 13.31 25.50
C THR A 38 -4.16 14.59 26.30
N HIS A 39 -3.12 14.59 27.12
CA HIS A 39 -2.59 15.76 27.79
C HIS A 39 -1.17 16.03 27.28
N LEU A 40 -0.94 17.23 26.75
CA LEU A 40 0.37 17.67 26.27
C LEU A 40 0.79 18.89 27.09
N SER A 41 1.98 18.83 27.67
CA SER A 41 2.59 19.95 28.39
C SER A 41 3.97 20.24 27.80
N ASN A 42 4.24 21.51 27.56
CA ASN A 42 5.58 22.02 27.26
C ASN A 42 5.82 23.20 28.22
N GLY A 43 7.06 23.55 28.57
CA GLY A 43 7.42 24.47 29.66
C GLY A 43 6.80 25.88 29.67
N GLY A 44 5.92 26.23 28.71
CA GLY A 44 5.10 27.44 28.67
C GLY A 44 3.57 27.21 28.68
N GLY A 45 3.06 25.98 28.84
CA GLY A 45 1.62 25.70 28.91
C GLY A 45 1.24 24.23 28.75
N SER A 46 -0.04 23.91 28.97
CA SER A 46 -0.59 22.56 28.76
C SER A 46 -1.94 22.57 28.06
N THR A 47 -2.22 21.55 27.27
CA THR A 47 -3.52 21.32 26.64
C THR A 47 -4.00 19.91 26.94
N THR A 48 -5.29 19.77 27.23
CA THR A 48 -5.98 18.48 27.37
C THR A 48 -7.08 18.41 26.35
N GLY A 49 -7.19 17.29 25.64
CA GLY A 49 -8.30 17.09 24.72
C GLY A 49 -8.31 15.70 24.11
N MET A 50 -9.34 15.47 23.30
CA MET A 50 -9.43 14.26 22.50
C MET A 50 -8.48 14.34 21.32
N SER A 51 -7.80 13.23 21.03
CA SER A 51 -7.03 12.98 19.82
C SER A 51 -7.54 11.72 19.12
N HIS A 52 -7.36 11.65 17.81
CA HIS A 52 -7.57 10.43 17.04
C HIS A 52 -6.25 9.69 16.87
N SER A 53 -6.30 8.36 16.67
CA SER A 53 -5.11 7.52 16.47
C SER A 53 -4.06 7.63 17.57
N GLY A 54 -4.49 7.46 18.82
CA GLY A 54 -3.61 7.53 19.99
C GLY A 54 -2.69 6.32 20.14
N GLY A 55 -3.11 5.14 19.69
CA GLY A 55 -2.36 3.88 19.71
C GLY A 55 -2.49 3.03 18.44
N ASN A 56 -3.43 3.32 17.55
CA ASN A 56 -3.56 2.68 16.25
C ASN A 56 -4.07 3.68 15.20
N ILE A 57 -3.95 3.36 13.92
CA ILE A 57 -4.44 4.22 12.84
C ILE A 57 -5.96 4.07 12.72
N SER A 58 -6.71 5.15 12.86
CA SER A 58 -8.13 5.18 12.52
C SER A 58 -8.29 5.29 11.00
N ARG A 59 -9.04 4.35 10.42
CA ARG A 59 -9.20 4.21 8.97
C ARG A 59 -10.46 3.44 8.63
N ILE A 60 -10.92 3.64 7.41
CA ILE A 60 -11.99 2.88 6.78
C ILE A 60 -11.52 2.43 5.40
N GLY A 61 -11.96 1.26 4.97
CA GLY A 61 -11.60 0.72 3.68
C GLY A 61 -12.60 -0.25 3.12
N LEU A 62 -12.43 -0.51 1.83
CA LEU A 62 -13.13 -1.51 1.06
C LEU A 62 -12.08 -2.41 0.39
N ARG A 63 -12.27 -3.72 0.51
CA ARG A 63 -11.41 -4.70 -0.17
C ARG A 63 -12.22 -5.85 -0.72
N GLY A 64 -11.66 -6.54 -1.69
CA GLY A 64 -12.24 -7.77 -2.22
C GLY A 64 -11.19 -8.59 -2.94
N THR A 65 -11.47 -9.89 -3.05
CA THR A 65 -10.65 -10.85 -3.78
C THR A 65 -11.55 -11.74 -4.60
N GLU A 66 -11.03 -12.19 -5.74
CA GLU A 66 -11.68 -13.11 -6.65
C GLU A 66 -10.72 -14.23 -7.01
N ASP A 67 -11.18 -15.47 -6.86
CA ASP A 67 -10.46 -16.63 -7.34
C ASP A 67 -10.64 -16.73 -8.86
N LEU A 68 -9.53 -16.68 -9.60
CA LEU A 68 -9.52 -16.81 -11.06
C LEU A 68 -9.32 -18.28 -11.49
N GLY A 69 -9.19 -19.20 -10.52
CA GLY A 69 -8.91 -20.60 -10.72
C GLY A 69 -7.42 -20.89 -10.91
N SER A 70 -7.07 -22.19 -10.83
CA SER A 70 -5.69 -22.68 -11.05
C SER A 70 -4.62 -22.00 -10.17
N GLY A 71 -5.01 -21.54 -8.98
CA GLY A 71 -4.11 -20.86 -8.04
C GLY A 71 -3.84 -19.39 -8.36
N TYR A 72 -4.60 -18.77 -9.28
CA TYR A 72 -4.55 -17.34 -9.57
C TYR A 72 -5.71 -16.60 -8.89
N GLY A 73 -5.48 -15.34 -8.53
CA GLY A 73 -6.51 -14.51 -7.93
C GLY A 73 -6.35 -13.03 -8.27
N ALA A 74 -7.47 -12.31 -8.43
CA ALA A 74 -7.49 -10.86 -8.53
C ALA A 74 -7.93 -10.24 -7.20
N GLY A 75 -7.53 -9.00 -6.93
CA GLY A 75 -7.95 -8.30 -5.74
C GLY A 75 -7.91 -6.78 -5.89
N PHE A 76 -8.63 -6.11 -5.00
CA PHE A 76 -8.59 -4.67 -4.85
C PHE A 76 -8.59 -4.27 -3.38
N TRP A 77 -8.00 -3.11 -3.08
CA TRP A 77 -7.94 -2.54 -1.74
C TRP A 77 -7.98 -1.03 -1.83
N PHE A 78 -8.95 -0.41 -1.18
CA PHE A 78 -9.07 1.03 -1.04
C PHE A 78 -9.22 1.38 0.43
N GLU A 79 -8.38 2.28 0.93
CA GLU A 79 -8.31 2.65 2.34
C GLU A 79 -8.11 4.16 2.49
N SER A 80 -8.92 4.75 3.37
CA SER A 80 -8.89 6.15 3.76
C SER A 80 -8.55 6.26 5.25
N GLY A 81 -7.74 7.23 5.61
CA GLY A 81 -7.67 7.70 6.99
C GLY A 81 -9.03 8.25 7.43
N LEU A 82 -9.38 8.06 8.71
CA LEU A 82 -10.59 8.60 9.32
C LEU A 82 -10.19 9.35 10.58
N ASN A 83 -10.47 10.64 10.65
CA ASN A 83 -10.32 11.39 11.88
C ASN A 83 -11.55 11.16 12.76
N ALA A 84 -11.42 10.26 13.73
CA ALA A 84 -12.53 9.88 14.60
C ALA A 84 -12.97 11.00 15.56
N LYS A 85 -12.14 12.04 15.73
CA LYS A 85 -12.45 13.16 16.64
C LYS A 85 -13.51 14.10 16.07
N ASP A 86 -13.48 14.33 14.75
CA ASP A 86 -14.32 15.33 14.07
C ASP A 86 -15.00 14.81 12.80
N GLY A 87 -14.76 13.55 12.43
CA GLY A 87 -15.35 12.89 11.27
C GLY A 87 -14.68 13.25 9.93
N SER A 88 -13.59 14.03 9.92
CA SER A 88 -12.92 14.37 8.67
C SER A 88 -12.25 13.15 8.04
N ALA A 89 -12.12 13.15 6.71
CA ALA A 89 -11.17 12.25 6.06
C ALA A 89 -9.75 12.58 6.54
N GLY A 90 -8.89 11.57 6.64
CA GLY A 90 -7.47 11.80 6.89
C GLY A 90 -6.79 12.44 5.67
N GLY A 91 -5.54 12.90 5.84
CA GLY A 91 -4.65 13.31 4.74
C GLY A 91 -5.08 14.59 3.99
N PRO A 92 -4.40 14.93 2.88
CA PRO A 92 -4.66 16.16 2.13
C PRO A 92 -6.06 16.21 1.54
N ALA A 93 -6.67 17.40 1.55
CA ALA A 93 -7.99 17.63 0.96
C ALA A 93 -8.05 17.17 -0.49
N GLY A 94 -9.16 16.52 -0.87
CA GLY A 94 -9.39 16.01 -2.23
C GLY A 94 -8.84 14.61 -2.50
N ASN A 95 -8.13 13.98 -1.56
CA ASN A 95 -7.67 12.60 -1.69
C ASN A 95 -8.34 11.70 -0.65
N PHE A 96 -9.49 11.11 -0.98
CA PHE A 96 -10.21 10.25 -0.05
C PHE A 96 -9.46 8.94 0.22
N TRP A 97 -9.07 8.19 -0.83
CA TRP A 97 -8.27 6.96 -0.71
C TRP A 97 -6.79 7.27 -0.53
N ASN A 98 -6.48 8.07 0.49
CA ASN A 98 -5.15 8.59 0.77
C ASN A 98 -4.17 7.57 1.34
N ARG A 99 -4.61 6.35 1.72
CA ARG A 99 -3.75 5.27 2.21
C ARG A 99 -3.44 4.29 1.08
N ARG A 100 -3.78 3.00 1.22
CA ARG A 100 -3.65 2.02 0.15
C ARG A 100 -4.82 2.13 -0.82
N ALA A 101 -4.52 2.26 -2.11
CA ALA A 101 -5.50 2.27 -3.21
C ALA A 101 -4.93 1.48 -4.38
N THR A 102 -5.20 0.17 -4.42
CA THR A 102 -4.51 -0.77 -5.31
C THR A 102 -5.44 -1.81 -5.91
N VAL A 103 -5.02 -2.32 -7.07
CA VAL A 103 -5.49 -3.59 -7.64
C VAL A 103 -4.30 -4.55 -7.73
N SER A 104 -4.57 -5.85 -7.66
CA SER A 104 -3.52 -6.88 -7.66
C SER A 104 -3.90 -8.13 -8.42
N LEU A 105 -2.90 -8.76 -9.03
CA LEU A 105 -2.96 -10.13 -9.53
C LEU A 105 -2.02 -10.99 -8.69
N THR A 106 -2.51 -12.12 -8.22
CA THR A 106 -1.80 -13.10 -7.40
C THR A 106 -1.72 -14.43 -8.13
N GLY A 107 -0.67 -15.19 -7.87
CA GLY A 107 -0.49 -16.53 -8.41
C GLY A 107 0.73 -17.25 -7.83
N PRO A 108 1.14 -18.39 -8.41
CA PRO A 108 2.38 -19.08 -8.02
C PRO A 108 3.63 -18.20 -8.14
N PHE A 109 3.57 -17.16 -8.98
CA PHE A 109 4.63 -16.17 -9.16
C PHE A 109 4.72 -15.14 -8.02
N GLY A 110 3.79 -15.13 -7.06
CA GLY A 110 3.69 -14.11 -6.01
C GLY A 110 2.56 -13.13 -6.28
N GLU A 111 2.82 -11.83 -6.13
CA GLU A 111 1.81 -10.78 -6.33
C GLU A 111 2.37 -9.63 -7.16
N LEU A 112 1.62 -9.22 -8.18
CA LEU A 112 1.80 -7.95 -8.88
C LEU A 112 0.69 -6.99 -8.45
N ARG A 113 1.07 -5.83 -7.91
CA ARG A 113 0.15 -4.82 -7.39
C ARG A 113 0.38 -3.48 -8.06
N LEU A 114 -0.71 -2.83 -8.48
CA LEU A 114 -0.70 -1.53 -9.15
C LEU A 114 -1.47 -0.50 -8.33
N GLY A 115 -0.96 0.72 -8.25
CA GLY A 115 -1.68 1.86 -7.65
C GLY A 115 -0.88 2.60 -6.60
N ARG A 116 -1.52 2.90 -5.47
CA ARG A 116 -0.94 3.61 -4.33
C ARG A 116 -0.75 2.68 -3.14
N ASP A 117 0.47 2.55 -2.64
CA ASP A 117 0.77 1.67 -1.52
C ASP A 117 1.92 2.23 -0.66
N ASP A 118 2.11 1.62 0.50
CA ASP A 118 3.25 1.85 1.37
C ASP A 118 4.56 1.54 0.63
N SER A 119 5.56 2.39 0.84
CA SER A 119 6.85 2.25 0.18
C SER A 119 7.67 1.13 0.83
N ALA A 120 8.48 0.42 0.06
CA ALA A 120 9.35 -0.65 0.54
C ALA A 120 10.32 -0.12 1.61
N THR A 121 10.80 1.11 1.42
CA THR A 121 11.63 1.83 2.39
C THR A 121 10.90 2.09 3.71
N PHE A 122 9.61 2.46 3.67
CA PHE A 122 8.80 2.67 4.87
C PHE A 122 8.50 1.35 5.59
N LEU A 123 8.20 0.28 4.85
CA LEU A 123 7.88 -1.02 5.43
C LEU A 123 9.09 -1.66 6.18
N ASN A 124 10.33 -1.33 5.82
CA ASN A 124 11.51 -1.78 6.57
C ASN A 124 11.61 -1.15 7.96
N THR A 125 11.12 0.07 8.11
CA THR A 125 11.05 0.78 9.38
C THR A 125 9.85 0.31 10.20
N LEU A 126 8.67 0.24 9.56
CA LEU A 126 7.40 0.00 10.23
C LEU A 126 7.36 -1.31 11.02
N ILE A 127 8.02 -2.37 10.51
CA ILE A 127 8.01 -3.69 11.16
C ILE A 127 8.77 -3.71 12.50
N PHE A 128 9.59 -2.70 12.79
CA PHE A 128 10.35 -2.59 14.03
C PHE A 128 9.86 -1.44 14.93
N ASP A 129 8.79 -0.73 14.55
CA ASP A 129 8.24 0.39 15.30
C ASP A 129 6.99 -0.02 16.10
N PRO A 130 7.07 -0.12 17.45
CA PRO A 130 5.94 -0.52 18.28
C PRO A 130 4.84 0.55 18.38
N PHE A 131 5.15 1.82 18.08
CA PHE A 131 4.21 2.94 18.15
C PHE A 131 3.68 3.37 16.77
N LEU A 132 4.22 2.76 15.70
CA LEU A 132 3.96 3.17 14.34
C LEU A 132 4.23 4.67 14.16
N THR A 133 3.60 5.22 13.13
CA THR A 133 3.68 6.62 12.75
C THR A 133 2.77 7.56 13.54
N ASN A 134 2.21 7.14 14.69
CA ASN A 134 1.02 7.78 15.28
C ASN A 134 1.15 8.08 16.78
N GLY A 135 0.24 8.91 17.27
CA GLY A 135 0.17 9.27 18.68
C GLY A 135 1.38 10.06 19.18
N VAL A 136 1.44 10.27 20.50
CA VAL A 136 2.50 11.03 21.18
C VAL A 136 3.87 10.34 21.18
N ALA A 137 3.89 9.02 20.90
CA ALA A 137 5.09 8.20 20.84
C ALA A 137 5.51 7.87 19.39
N GLY A 138 4.81 8.40 18.39
CA GLY A 138 5.08 8.10 16.98
C GLY A 138 6.47 8.57 16.56
N THR A 139 7.24 7.68 15.94
CA THR A 139 8.67 7.92 15.65
C THR A 139 8.93 8.63 14.32
N GLN A 140 7.88 9.21 13.72
CA GLN A 140 7.84 9.74 12.34
C GLN A 140 9.05 10.56 11.92
N SER A 141 9.59 11.39 12.80
CA SER A 141 10.72 12.26 12.50
C SER A 141 12.09 11.57 12.62
N PHE A 142 12.19 10.45 13.36
CA PHE A 142 13.46 9.78 13.64
C PHE A 142 13.80 8.68 12.63
N VAL A 143 12.82 7.99 12.06
CA VAL A 143 13.08 6.70 11.38
C VAL A 143 12.95 6.76 9.85
N MET A 144 12.55 7.90 9.28
CA MET A 144 12.18 7.96 7.85
C MET A 144 13.17 8.66 6.94
N ASN A 145 14.17 9.42 7.44
CA ASN A 145 15.22 10.11 6.66
C ASN A 145 14.76 10.65 5.27
N GLY A 146 13.56 11.27 5.22
CA GLY A 146 12.98 11.82 4.00
C GLY A 146 12.41 10.84 2.97
N ALA A 147 12.41 9.53 3.24
CA ALA A 147 11.77 8.53 2.38
C ALA A 147 10.23 8.68 2.41
N PRO A 148 9.53 8.49 1.28
CA PRO A 148 8.08 8.58 1.25
C PRO A 148 7.43 7.44 2.05
N ILE A 149 6.41 7.73 2.86
CA ILE A 149 5.59 6.70 3.53
C ILE A 149 4.83 5.87 2.50
N GLN A 150 4.15 6.57 1.58
CA GLN A 150 3.34 5.99 0.53
C GLN A 150 3.70 6.59 -0.82
N ILE A 151 3.64 5.76 -1.85
CA ILE A 151 3.92 6.11 -3.23
C ILE A 151 2.67 5.87 -4.06
N SER A 152 2.37 6.77 -4.99
CA SER A 152 1.27 6.62 -5.96
C SER A 152 1.85 6.31 -7.34
N ASN A 153 1.01 5.86 -8.28
CA ASN A 153 1.43 5.48 -9.63
C ASN A 153 2.56 4.43 -9.59
N ALA A 154 2.41 3.44 -8.74
CA ALA A 154 3.41 2.42 -8.50
C ALA A 154 3.04 1.07 -9.14
N VAL A 155 4.06 0.37 -9.61
CA VAL A 155 4.07 -1.09 -9.79
C VAL A 155 4.87 -1.67 -8.63
N SER A 156 4.27 -2.62 -7.92
CA SER A 156 4.90 -3.37 -6.85
C SER A 156 4.87 -4.86 -7.17
N TYR A 157 5.98 -5.54 -6.99
CA TYR A 157 6.06 -7.00 -7.08
C TYR A 157 6.46 -7.56 -5.72
N PHE A 158 5.75 -8.59 -5.26
CA PHE A 158 6.02 -9.31 -4.03
C PHE A 158 6.35 -10.76 -4.35
N LEU A 159 7.39 -11.29 -3.70
CA LEU A 159 7.79 -12.68 -3.84
C LEU A 159 6.69 -13.66 -3.36
N PRO A 160 6.65 -14.88 -3.91
CA PRO A 160 5.79 -15.95 -3.41
C PRO A 160 5.96 -16.19 -1.91
N LYS A 161 4.87 -16.49 -1.22
CA LYS A 161 4.88 -16.75 0.24
C LYS A 161 5.52 -18.09 0.62
N ASN A 162 5.65 -19.02 -0.33
CA ASN A 162 6.12 -20.39 -0.12
C ASN A 162 7.64 -20.56 -0.28
N LEU A 163 8.43 -19.50 -0.07
CA LEU A 163 9.90 -19.53 -0.18
C LEU A 163 10.60 -19.87 1.14
N GLY A 164 10.02 -20.75 1.98
CA GLY A 164 10.68 -21.24 3.19
C GLY A 164 11.01 -20.18 4.24
N GLY A 165 10.33 -19.03 4.23
CA GLY A 165 10.54 -17.91 5.16
C GLY A 165 11.20 -16.70 4.54
N PHE A 166 11.74 -16.81 3.31
CA PHE A 166 12.20 -15.64 2.57
C PHE A 166 11.02 -14.79 2.09
N TYR A 167 11.17 -13.48 2.19
CA TYR A 167 10.23 -12.51 1.63
C TYR A 167 10.99 -11.42 0.89
N GLY A 168 10.31 -10.79 -0.07
CA GLY A 168 10.89 -9.71 -0.85
C GLY A 168 9.84 -8.92 -1.59
N GLN A 169 10.15 -7.66 -1.85
CA GLN A 169 9.31 -6.73 -2.56
C GLN A 169 10.17 -5.76 -3.37
N LEU A 170 9.77 -5.52 -4.62
CA LEU A 170 10.34 -4.53 -5.51
C LEU A 170 9.26 -3.51 -5.87
N GLN A 171 9.63 -2.24 -5.95
CA GLN A 171 8.71 -1.17 -6.29
C GLN A 171 9.33 -0.16 -7.25
N TYR A 172 8.51 0.27 -8.19
CA TYR A 172 8.79 1.37 -9.09
C TYR A 172 7.57 2.29 -9.11
N ALA A 173 7.76 3.60 -8.91
CA ALA A 173 6.70 4.57 -9.10
C ALA A 173 7.14 5.72 -10.00
N TRP A 174 6.27 6.07 -10.94
CA TRP A 174 6.42 7.27 -11.73
C TRP A 174 5.95 8.47 -10.92
N GLY A 175 6.64 9.60 -11.01
CA GLY A 175 6.10 10.83 -10.48
C GLY A 175 4.88 11.31 -11.28
N PRO A 176 4.19 12.37 -10.84
CA PRO A 176 2.99 12.86 -11.50
C PRO A 176 3.23 13.16 -12.98
N ALA A 177 2.34 12.65 -13.84
CA ALA A 177 2.43 12.74 -15.30
C ALA A 177 2.51 14.17 -15.85
N SER A 178 2.14 15.17 -15.04
CA SER A 178 2.03 16.58 -15.42
C SER A 178 3.29 17.41 -15.15
N ILE A 179 4.36 16.85 -14.59
CA ILE A 179 5.55 17.61 -14.17
C ILE A 179 6.83 16.97 -14.76
N PRO A 180 7.55 17.65 -15.69
CA PRO A 180 8.74 17.10 -16.37
C PRO A 180 9.90 16.69 -15.44
N THR A 181 9.95 17.24 -14.22
CA THR A 181 10.95 16.95 -13.19
C THR A 181 10.48 15.92 -12.15
N SER A 182 9.42 15.15 -12.45
CA SER A 182 8.81 14.27 -11.46
C SER A 182 9.82 13.25 -10.90
N LYS A 183 9.94 13.21 -9.57
CA LYS A 183 10.82 12.26 -8.88
C LYS A 183 10.25 10.85 -9.07
N THR A 184 11.04 9.97 -9.67
CA THR A 184 10.73 8.54 -9.72
C THR A 184 11.13 7.88 -8.40
N TYR A 185 10.30 6.98 -7.89
CA TYR A 185 10.64 6.16 -6.74
C TYR A 185 11.09 4.77 -7.22
N ARG A 186 12.17 4.27 -6.61
CA ARG A 186 12.66 2.90 -6.79
C ARG A 186 12.97 2.36 -5.41
N GLY A 187 12.31 1.27 -5.02
CA GLY A 187 12.44 0.69 -3.69
C GLY A 187 12.58 -0.81 -3.77
N PHE A 188 13.33 -1.38 -2.82
CA PHE A 188 13.36 -2.80 -2.59
C PHE A 188 13.34 -3.08 -1.09
N ARG A 189 12.81 -4.24 -0.72
CA ARG A 189 13.04 -4.85 0.59
C ARG A 189 13.09 -6.36 0.46
N GLY A 190 13.79 -6.99 1.38
CA GLY A 190 13.84 -8.44 1.49
C GLY A 190 14.33 -8.85 2.87
N GLY A 191 14.01 -10.06 3.26
CA GLY A 191 14.42 -10.60 4.54
C GLY A 191 13.97 -12.05 4.71
N TYR A 192 14.15 -12.55 5.92
CA TYR A 192 13.79 -13.90 6.33
C TYR A 192 12.96 -13.83 7.61
N ALA A 193 11.84 -14.56 7.68
CA ALA A 193 10.85 -14.47 8.75
C ALA A 193 10.50 -15.83 9.41
N ASN A 194 11.37 -16.84 9.26
CA ASN A 194 11.25 -18.15 9.93
C ASN A 194 12.43 -18.42 10.88
N GLY A 195 13.01 -17.35 11.46
CA GLY A 195 14.05 -17.47 12.50
C GLY A 195 13.45 -17.82 13.87
N PRO A 196 14.27 -18.28 14.83
CA PRO A 196 13.83 -18.57 16.20
C PRO A 196 13.25 -17.37 16.92
#